data_AF-A0A6I7MSQ0-F1
#
_entry.id   AF-A0A6I7MSQ0-F1
#
_cell.length_a   1.000
_cell.length_b   1.000
_cell.length_c   1.000
_cell.angle_alpha   90.00
_cell.angle_beta   90.00
_cell.angle_gamma   90.00
#
_symmetry.space_group_name_H-M   'P 1'
#
loop_
_entity.id
_entity.type
_entity.pdbx_description
1 polymer ?
#
loop_
_entity_poly.entity_id
_entity_poly.type
_entity_poly.pdbx_seq_one_letter_code
_entity_poly.pdbx_strand_id
1 'polypeptide(L)'
;MQRTNAVLLGIGMGLFMVVSCDQKGNSEEQKESIDKLESYVDSVETAVNREANHNWTVLDRRYSMLVSDVESSYQNTAQDAKKEWEDLEKRYEDAKIEAKERRDEMEEAAERHMSNVESWWEINVAKVQRSTKSTKADLEEGTKESWDWLEKNAEKLGDDIKKRYEKIKSDLEG
;
A
#
# COMPACT_ATOMS: atom_id res chain seq x y z
N MET A 1 83.73 40.77 27.04
CA MET A 1 82.68 41.46 27.83
C MET A 1 81.34 41.19 27.18
N GLN A 2 80.41 40.66 27.98
CA GLN A 2 79.02 40.41 27.62
C GLN A 2 78.30 41.71 27.22
N ARG A 3 77.33 41.63 26.30
CA ARG A 3 75.93 41.99 26.56
C ARG A 3 75.00 41.24 25.59
N THR A 4 74.27 40.32 26.19
CA THR A 4 73.00 39.74 25.75
C THR A 4 71.94 40.83 25.56
N ASN A 5 71.15 40.73 24.48
CA ASN A 5 69.77 41.21 24.43
C ASN A 5 68.92 40.09 23.80
N ALA A 6 68.04 39.54 24.62
CA ALA A 6 67.00 38.60 24.23
C ALA A 6 65.80 39.36 23.67
N VAL A 7 65.25 38.86 22.56
CA VAL A 7 63.86 39.13 22.16
C VAL A 7 63.23 37.77 21.87
N LEU A 8 62.37 37.35 22.80
CA LEU A 8 61.31 36.38 22.60
C LEU A 8 60.28 36.92 21.59
N LEU A 9 59.59 35.99 20.91
CA LEU A 9 58.34 36.07 20.12
C LEU A 9 58.60 35.49 18.71
N GLY A 10 57.95 34.43 18.24
CA GLY A 10 56.74 33.79 18.71
C GLY A 10 56.65 32.35 18.23
N ILE A 11 56.01 31.54 19.07
CA ILE A 11 55.48 30.22 18.77
C ILE A 11 54.31 30.42 17.81
N GLY A 12 54.52 30.07 16.54
CA GLY A 12 53.47 29.97 15.54
C GLY A 12 53.22 28.52 15.18
N MET A 13 52.53 27.80 16.08
CA MET A 13 51.90 26.53 15.73
C MET A 13 50.93 26.79 14.57
N GLY A 14 51.21 26.18 13.43
CA GLY A 14 50.33 26.15 12.27
C GLY A 14 50.39 24.79 11.62
N LEU A 15 50.22 23.72 12.42
CA LEU A 15 49.77 22.43 11.91
C LEU A 15 48.39 22.66 11.30
N PHE A 16 48.34 22.95 10.00
CA PHE A 16 47.15 22.72 9.20
C PHE A 16 46.97 21.20 9.12
N MET A 17 46.45 20.61 10.20
CA MET A 17 45.72 19.36 10.09
C MET A 17 44.49 19.72 9.28
N VAL A 18 44.55 19.39 7.99
CA VAL A 18 43.37 19.28 7.16
C VAL A 18 42.55 18.18 7.82
N VAL A 19 41.63 18.56 8.70
CA VAL A 19 40.55 17.68 9.11
C VAL A 19 39.74 17.50 7.84
N SER A 20 40.05 16.44 7.08
CA SER A 20 39.08 15.89 6.16
C SER A 20 37.94 15.40 7.05
N CYS A 21 36.96 16.26 7.29
CA CYS A 21 35.70 15.83 7.87
C CYS A 21 35.18 14.72 6.96
N ASP A 22 35.05 13.56 7.58
CA ASP A 22 34.68 12.30 6.98
C ASP A 22 33.27 12.43 6.40
N GLN A 23 33.16 12.72 5.10
CA GLN A 23 31.88 12.73 4.37
C GLN A 23 31.34 11.31 4.14
N LYS A 24 31.94 10.27 4.77
CA LYS A 24 31.43 8.90 4.73
C LYS A 24 30.20 8.69 5.62
N GLY A 25 30.11 9.38 6.76
CA GLY A 25 29.01 9.19 7.73
C GLY A 25 27.63 9.48 7.14
N ASN A 26 27.50 10.55 6.35
CA ASN A 26 26.21 10.91 5.74
C ASN A 26 25.78 9.95 4.63
N SER A 27 26.71 9.27 3.93
CA SER A 27 26.36 8.47 2.74
C SER A 27 25.73 7.12 3.06
N GLU A 28 26.06 6.51 4.21
CA GLU A 28 25.48 5.23 4.62
C GLU A 28 24.08 5.43 5.21
N GLU A 29 23.89 6.43 6.06
CA GLU A 29 22.59 6.79 6.64
C GLU A 29 21.57 7.23 5.57
N GLN A 30 22.04 7.95 4.55
CA GLN A 30 21.26 8.30 3.36
C GLN A 30 20.79 7.08 2.58
N LYS A 31 21.70 6.15 2.28
CA LYS A 31 21.36 4.88 1.61
C LYS A 31 20.38 4.06 2.41
N GLU A 32 20.61 3.92 3.71
CA GLU A 32 19.70 3.19 4.59
C GLU A 32 18.29 3.80 4.59
N SER A 33 18.17 5.12 4.51
CA SER A 33 16.88 5.80 4.46
C SER A 33 16.14 5.56 3.14
N ILE A 34 16.86 5.60 2.01
CA ILE A 34 16.30 5.25 0.69
C ILE A 34 15.91 3.77 0.64
N ASP A 35 16.77 2.86 1.07
CA ASP A 35 16.50 1.41 1.08
C ASP A 35 15.23 1.08 1.88
N LYS A 36 15.00 1.79 3.00
CA LYS A 36 13.78 1.65 3.81
C LYS A 36 12.54 2.13 3.07
N LEU A 37 12.63 3.26 2.36
CA LEU A 37 11.53 3.79 1.55
C LEU A 37 11.22 2.85 0.37
N GLU A 38 12.24 2.41 -0.35
CA GLU A 38 12.12 1.45 -1.46
C GLU A 38 11.48 0.15 -1.01
N SER A 39 12.03 -0.48 0.04
CA SER A 39 11.47 -1.71 0.61
C SER A 39 10.01 -1.56 1.04
N TYR A 40 9.64 -0.37 1.48
CA TYR A 40 8.26 -0.09 1.84
C TYR A 40 7.35 0.04 0.61
N VAL A 41 7.77 0.77 -0.42
CA VAL A 41 7.05 0.88 -1.70
C VAL A 41 6.85 -0.51 -2.33
N ASP A 42 7.91 -1.34 -2.39
CA ASP A 42 7.85 -2.73 -2.87
C ASP A 42 6.80 -3.56 -2.09
N SER A 43 6.75 -3.37 -0.78
CA SER A 43 5.78 -4.07 0.07
C SER A 43 4.34 -3.65 -0.21
N VAL A 44 4.12 -2.37 -0.54
CA VAL A 44 2.80 -1.83 -0.90
C VAL A 44 2.39 -2.36 -2.26
N GLU A 45 3.25 -2.30 -3.28
CA GLU A 45 2.99 -2.88 -4.60
C GLU A 45 2.65 -4.37 -4.50
N THR A 46 3.36 -5.12 -3.65
CA THR A 46 3.06 -6.53 -3.40
C THR A 46 1.71 -6.74 -2.72
N ALA A 47 1.33 -5.87 -1.78
CA ALA A 47 0.05 -5.93 -1.09
C ALA A 47 -1.11 -5.63 -2.04
N VAL A 48 -0.99 -4.57 -2.85
CA VAL A 48 -1.95 -4.18 -3.91
C VAL A 48 -2.20 -5.33 -4.89
N ASN A 49 -1.17 -6.12 -5.16
CA ASN A 49 -1.30 -7.28 -6.03
C ASN A 49 -2.11 -8.44 -5.42
N ARG A 50 -2.25 -8.51 -4.10
CA ARG A 50 -2.88 -9.63 -3.39
C ARG A 50 -4.29 -9.36 -2.91
N GLU A 51 -4.58 -8.12 -2.53
CA GLU A 51 -5.85 -7.72 -1.92
C GLU A 51 -6.41 -6.49 -2.62
N ALA A 52 -7.75 -6.35 -2.64
CA ALA A 52 -8.41 -5.21 -3.28
C ALA A 52 -8.60 -4.02 -2.31
N ASN A 53 -8.62 -4.29 -0.99
CA ASN A 53 -8.90 -3.28 0.02
C ASN A 53 -7.70 -3.06 0.93
N HIS A 54 -7.23 -1.81 1.01
CA HIS A 54 -6.11 -1.42 1.86
C HIS A 54 -6.46 -0.22 2.73
N ASN A 55 -5.85 -0.18 3.92
CA ASN A 55 -5.94 0.99 4.79
C ASN A 55 -4.94 2.07 4.34
N TRP A 56 -5.31 2.82 3.30
CA TRP A 56 -4.48 3.88 2.74
C TRP A 56 -4.08 4.95 3.74
N THR A 57 -4.92 5.25 4.74
CA THR A 57 -4.55 6.19 5.81
C THR A 57 -3.33 5.72 6.62
N VAL A 58 -3.25 4.42 6.91
CA VAL A 58 -2.09 3.84 7.59
C VAL A 58 -0.88 3.81 6.65
N LEU A 59 -1.09 3.46 5.39
CA LEU A 59 -0.02 3.38 4.40
C LEU A 59 0.59 4.75 4.12
N ASP A 60 -0.24 5.77 3.91
CA ASP A 60 0.17 7.15 3.64
C ASP A 60 0.93 7.72 4.83
N ARG A 61 0.46 7.47 6.06
CA ARG A 61 1.17 7.93 7.27
C ARG A 61 2.59 7.35 7.32
N ARG A 62 2.75 6.05 7.05
CA ARG A 62 4.07 5.41 7.07
C ARG A 62 4.95 5.89 5.91
N TYR A 63 4.37 6.04 4.73
CA TYR A 63 5.05 6.61 3.57
C TYR A 63 5.61 8.01 3.89
N SER A 64 4.78 8.92 4.42
CA SER A 64 5.19 10.28 4.76
C SER A 64 6.29 10.34 5.82
N MET A 65 6.31 9.42 6.80
CA MET A 65 7.40 9.35 7.78
C MET A 65 8.72 8.97 7.10
N LEU A 66 8.72 7.98 6.22
CA LEU A 66 9.91 7.53 5.50
C LEU A 66 10.44 8.59 4.52
N VAL A 67 9.54 9.31 3.83
CA VAL A 67 9.91 10.46 3.01
C VAL A 67 10.59 11.54 3.85
N SER A 68 10.04 11.86 5.03
CA SER A 68 10.62 12.86 5.92
C SER A 68 12.01 12.45 6.45
N ASP A 69 12.23 11.16 6.72
CA ASP A 69 13.53 10.62 7.11
C ASP A 69 14.55 10.77 5.96
N VAL A 70 14.15 10.45 4.73
CA VAL A 70 14.97 10.66 3.53
C VAL A 70 15.30 12.15 3.37
N GLU A 71 14.32 13.05 3.38
CA GLU A 71 14.51 14.50 3.28
C GLU A 71 15.49 15.03 4.33
N SER A 72 15.36 14.56 5.58
CA SER A 72 16.20 14.97 6.70
C SER A 72 17.65 14.50 6.56
N SER A 73 17.87 13.31 6.01
CA SER A 73 19.22 12.77 5.73
C SER A 73 19.93 13.49 4.56
N TYR A 74 19.17 14.17 3.69
CA TYR A 74 19.64 14.76 2.43
C TYR A 74 19.70 16.31 2.41
N GLN A 75 20.05 16.96 3.53
CA GLN A 75 20.10 18.44 3.65
C GLN A 75 20.92 19.19 2.56
N ASN A 76 21.73 18.50 1.72
CA ASN A 76 22.36 19.06 0.51
C ASN A 76 22.32 18.02 -0.65
N THR A 77 21.16 17.84 -1.28
CA THR A 77 20.88 16.73 -2.19
C THR A 77 21.73 16.73 -3.47
N ALA A 78 22.36 15.60 -3.79
CA ALA A 78 22.89 15.32 -5.13
C ALA A 78 21.73 15.00 -6.10
N GLN A 79 21.82 15.40 -7.37
CA GLN A 79 20.75 15.22 -8.37
C GLN A 79 20.23 13.77 -8.47
N ASP A 80 21.11 12.78 -8.27
CA ASP A 80 20.75 11.36 -8.40
C ASP A 80 19.78 10.88 -7.30
N ALA A 81 20.00 11.28 -6.05
CA ALA A 81 19.12 10.92 -4.94
C ALA A 81 17.71 11.55 -5.07
N LYS A 82 17.64 12.75 -5.64
CA LYS A 82 16.37 13.40 -5.95
C LYS A 82 15.58 12.59 -6.99
N LYS A 83 16.26 12.06 -8.00
CA LYS A 83 15.64 11.25 -9.05
C LYS A 83 15.13 9.90 -8.52
N GLU A 84 15.90 9.25 -7.64
CA GLU A 84 15.48 8.00 -6.99
C GLU A 84 14.22 8.20 -6.15
N TRP A 85 14.15 9.29 -5.39
CA TRP A 85 12.95 9.62 -4.61
C TRP A 85 11.73 9.93 -5.50
N GLU A 86 11.89 10.75 -6.55
CA GLU A 86 10.79 11.03 -7.51
C GLU A 86 10.23 9.75 -8.15
N ASP A 87 11.08 8.76 -8.42
CA ASP A 87 10.67 7.45 -8.93
C ASP A 87 9.87 6.65 -7.89
N LEU A 88 10.33 6.62 -6.64
CA LEU A 88 9.62 5.94 -5.53
C LEU A 88 8.26 6.58 -5.23
N GLU A 89 8.16 7.90 -5.29
CA GLU A 89 6.90 8.62 -5.13
C GLU A 89 5.91 8.27 -6.23
N LYS A 90 6.38 8.28 -7.47
CA LYS A 90 5.54 7.89 -8.60
C LYS A 90 5.04 6.45 -8.46
N ARG A 91 5.92 5.51 -8.12
CA ARG A 91 5.56 4.09 -7.91
C ARG A 91 4.51 3.92 -6.81
N TYR A 92 4.65 4.64 -5.71
CA TYR A 92 3.68 4.62 -4.61
C TYR A 92 2.30 5.16 -5.04
N GLU A 93 2.27 6.28 -5.78
CA GLU A 93 1.01 6.83 -6.30
C GLU A 93 0.39 5.96 -7.40
N ASP A 94 1.20 5.35 -8.27
CA ASP A 94 0.73 4.38 -9.27
C ASP A 94 0.09 3.15 -8.59
N ALA A 95 0.69 2.65 -7.49
CA ALA A 95 0.11 1.55 -6.70
C ALA A 95 -1.24 1.93 -6.06
N LYS A 96 -1.42 3.19 -5.64
CA LYS A 96 -2.71 3.70 -5.14
C LYS A 96 -3.79 3.71 -6.22
N ILE A 97 -3.43 4.15 -7.42
CA ILE A 97 -4.33 4.17 -8.57
C ILE A 97 -4.74 2.74 -8.93
N GLU A 98 -3.76 1.83 -9.07
CA GLU A 98 -4.03 0.43 -9.42
C GLU A 98 -4.93 -0.27 -8.38
N ALA A 99 -4.69 -0.06 -7.09
CA ALA A 99 -5.53 -0.64 -6.05
C ALA A 99 -6.97 -0.15 -6.11
N LYS A 100 -7.15 1.15 -6.42
CA LYS A 100 -8.48 1.72 -6.59
C LYS A 100 -9.19 1.11 -7.79
N GLU A 101 -8.52 0.98 -8.92
CA GLU A 101 -9.07 0.35 -10.12
C GLU A 101 -9.48 -1.10 -9.84
N ARG A 102 -8.60 -1.90 -9.21
CA ARG A 102 -8.91 -3.29 -8.83
C ARG A 102 -10.09 -3.39 -7.87
N ARG A 103 -10.21 -2.47 -6.93
CA ARG A 103 -11.37 -2.42 -6.01
C ARG A 103 -12.65 -2.13 -6.78
N ASP A 104 -12.62 -1.14 -7.67
CA ASP A 104 -13.78 -0.74 -8.46
C ASP A 104 -14.22 -1.88 -9.40
N GLU A 105 -13.27 -2.60 -10.02
CA GLU A 105 -13.52 -3.83 -10.80
C GLU A 105 -14.14 -4.96 -9.97
N MET A 106 -13.64 -5.16 -8.75
CA MET A 106 -14.17 -6.16 -7.81
C MET A 106 -15.61 -5.84 -7.40
N GLU A 107 -15.91 -4.56 -7.17
CA GLU A 107 -17.25 -4.09 -6.82
C GLU A 107 -18.23 -4.24 -8.00
N GLU A 108 -17.80 -3.91 -9.22
CA GLU A 108 -18.61 -4.12 -10.42
C GLU A 108 -18.90 -5.61 -10.67
N ALA A 109 -17.90 -6.47 -10.52
CA ALA A 109 -18.06 -7.92 -10.64
C ALA A 109 -19.03 -8.46 -9.57
N ALA A 110 -18.89 -7.97 -8.34
CA ALA A 110 -19.77 -8.33 -7.24
C ALA A 110 -21.22 -7.95 -7.52
N GLU A 111 -21.48 -6.73 -7.99
CA GLU A 111 -22.82 -6.28 -8.37
C GLU A 111 -23.43 -7.13 -9.50
N ARG A 112 -22.64 -7.44 -10.52
CA ARG A 112 -23.10 -8.28 -11.64
C ARG A 112 -23.50 -9.69 -11.18
N HIS A 113 -22.66 -10.33 -10.37
CA HIS A 113 -22.98 -11.66 -9.84
C HIS A 113 -24.15 -11.62 -8.87
N MET A 114 -24.25 -10.59 -8.03
CA MET A 114 -25.35 -10.42 -7.09
C MET A 114 -26.68 -10.21 -7.82
N SER A 115 -26.69 -9.39 -8.88
CA SER A 115 -27.88 -9.15 -9.70
C SER A 115 -28.40 -10.44 -10.37
N ASN A 116 -27.50 -11.30 -10.86
CA ASN A 116 -27.89 -12.61 -11.39
C ASN A 116 -28.56 -13.49 -10.33
N VAL A 117 -27.99 -13.54 -9.13
CA VAL A 117 -28.52 -14.32 -8.00
C VAL A 117 -29.87 -13.75 -7.53
N GLU A 118 -30.00 -12.43 -7.41
CA GLU A 118 -31.24 -11.75 -7.04
C GLU A 118 -32.35 -11.99 -8.06
N SER A 119 -32.06 -11.87 -9.35
CA SER A 119 -33.05 -12.10 -10.41
C SER A 119 -33.57 -13.54 -10.39
N TRP A 120 -32.67 -14.52 -10.27
CA TRP A 120 -33.07 -15.91 -10.12
C TRP A 120 -33.89 -16.12 -8.84
N TRP A 121 -33.47 -15.50 -7.73
CA TRP A 121 -34.16 -15.60 -6.45
C TRP A 121 -35.57 -15.03 -6.52
N GLU A 122 -35.78 -13.84 -7.05
CA GLU A 122 -37.09 -13.19 -7.17
C GLU A 122 -38.08 -14.02 -7.99
N ILE A 123 -37.62 -14.62 -9.09
CA ILE A 123 -38.47 -15.47 -9.94
C ILE A 123 -38.87 -16.75 -9.19
N ASN A 124 -37.97 -17.31 -8.40
CA ASN A 124 -38.17 -18.61 -7.76
C ASN A 124 -38.72 -18.51 -6.33
N VAL A 125 -38.60 -17.38 -5.64
CA VAL A 125 -39.13 -17.21 -4.27
C VAL A 125 -40.66 -17.27 -4.25
N ALA A 126 -41.33 -16.85 -5.34
CA ALA A 126 -42.77 -17.03 -5.50
C ALA A 126 -43.17 -18.52 -5.63
N LYS A 127 -42.26 -19.39 -6.12
CA LYS A 127 -42.42 -20.85 -6.08
C LYS A 127 -42.12 -21.39 -4.69
N VAL A 128 -41.11 -20.85 -3.98
CA VAL A 128 -40.77 -21.21 -2.59
C VAL A 128 -41.93 -20.96 -1.62
N GLN A 129 -42.69 -19.88 -1.80
CA GLN A 129 -43.89 -19.65 -0.97
C GLN A 129 -45.00 -20.69 -1.20
N ARG A 130 -45.00 -21.40 -2.33
CA ARG A 130 -46.01 -22.43 -2.67
C ARG A 130 -45.52 -23.87 -2.51
N SER A 131 -44.21 -24.10 -2.48
CA SER A 131 -43.56 -25.41 -2.32
C SER A 131 -42.31 -25.28 -1.45
N THR A 132 -42.13 -26.22 -0.52
CA THR A 132 -41.03 -26.38 0.45
C THR A 132 -39.67 -25.82 -0.05
N LYS A 133 -39.00 -24.96 0.76
CA LYS A 133 -37.62 -24.39 0.63
C LYS A 133 -36.89 -24.63 -0.72
N SER A 134 -36.49 -23.56 -1.41
CA SER A 134 -35.45 -23.66 -2.46
C SER A 134 -34.08 -23.95 -1.85
N THR A 135 -33.26 -24.73 -2.55
CA THR A 135 -31.92 -25.10 -2.12
C THR A 135 -30.85 -24.62 -3.11
N LYS A 136 -29.57 -24.57 -2.69
CA LYS A 136 -28.43 -24.28 -3.59
C LYS A 136 -28.38 -25.24 -4.80
N ALA A 137 -28.94 -26.45 -4.68
CA ALA A 137 -28.97 -27.43 -5.76
C ALA A 137 -29.95 -27.06 -6.89
N ASP A 138 -30.92 -26.19 -6.61
CA ASP A 138 -31.93 -25.75 -7.59
C ASP A 138 -31.44 -24.57 -8.45
N LEU A 139 -30.26 -24.02 -8.15
CA LEU A 139 -29.66 -22.94 -8.92
C LEU A 139 -29.35 -23.41 -10.35
N GLU A 140 -29.77 -22.60 -11.33
CA GLU A 140 -29.35 -22.79 -12.72
C GLU A 140 -27.86 -22.50 -12.88
N GLU A 141 -27.23 -23.05 -13.92
CA GLU A 141 -25.76 -23.02 -14.08
C GLU A 141 -25.15 -21.61 -13.99
N GLY A 142 -25.73 -20.61 -14.68
CA GLY A 142 -25.23 -19.23 -14.63
C GLY A 142 -25.41 -18.55 -13.26
N THR A 143 -26.47 -18.91 -12.53
CA THR A 143 -26.67 -18.45 -11.16
C THR A 143 -25.72 -19.14 -10.20
N LYS A 144 -25.47 -20.43 -10.41
CA LYS A 144 -24.54 -21.22 -9.60
C LYS A 144 -23.10 -20.72 -9.75
N GLU A 145 -22.67 -20.37 -10.96
CA GLU A 145 -21.37 -19.72 -11.17
C GLU A 145 -21.29 -18.40 -10.38
N SER A 146 -22.33 -17.57 -10.48
CA SER A 146 -22.40 -16.31 -9.74
C SER A 146 -22.40 -16.51 -8.23
N TRP A 147 -23.12 -17.53 -7.76
CA TRP A 147 -23.16 -17.94 -6.37
C TRP A 147 -21.79 -18.36 -5.85
N ASP A 148 -21.13 -19.26 -6.56
CA ASP A 148 -19.83 -19.79 -6.16
C ASP A 148 -18.74 -18.70 -6.21
N TRP A 149 -18.87 -17.73 -7.13
CA TRP A 149 -18.00 -16.55 -7.14
C TRP A 149 -18.23 -15.67 -5.90
N LEU A 150 -19.48 -15.36 -5.55
CA LEU A 150 -19.81 -14.56 -4.36
C LEU A 150 -19.35 -15.26 -3.08
N GLU A 151 -19.55 -16.58 -2.97
CA GLU A 151 -19.13 -17.37 -1.82
C GLU A 151 -17.61 -17.34 -1.60
N LYS A 152 -16.83 -17.48 -2.68
CA LYS A 152 -15.36 -17.42 -2.62
C LYS A 152 -14.83 -16.03 -2.25
N ASN A 153 -15.59 -14.99 -2.56
CA ASN A 153 -15.16 -13.61 -2.41
C ASN A 153 -15.88 -12.86 -1.28
N ALA A 154 -16.76 -13.51 -0.52
CA ALA A 154 -17.65 -12.89 0.48
C ALA A 154 -16.92 -12.00 1.51
N GLU A 155 -15.69 -12.36 1.90
CA GLU A 155 -14.89 -11.57 2.84
C GLU A 155 -14.36 -10.25 2.26
N LYS A 156 -14.30 -10.15 0.93
CA LYS A 156 -13.77 -9.00 0.18
C LYS A 156 -14.87 -8.08 -0.35
N LEU A 157 -16.13 -8.51 -0.27
CA LEU A 157 -17.27 -7.74 -0.76
C LEU A 157 -17.55 -6.53 0.14
N GLY A 158 -18.06 -5.45 -0.46
CA GLY A 158 -18.61 -4.34 0.30
C GLY A 158 -19.78 -4.78 1.18
N ASP A 159 -19.99 -4.07 2.28
CA ASP A 159 -21.00 -4.40 3.30
C ASP A 159 -22.42 -4.56 2.73
N ASP A 160 -22.76 -3.80 1.69
CA ASP A 160 -24.08 -3.90 1.04
C ASP A 160 -24.25 -5.23 0.30
N ILE A 161 -23.36 -5.55 -0.65
CA ILE A 161 -23.37 -6.83 -1.36
C ILE A 161 -23.35 -8.00 -0.39
N LYS A 162 -22.49 -7.93 0.64
CA LYS A 162 -22.38 -8.98 1.63
C LYS A 162 -23.69 -9.23 2.35
N LYS A 163 -24.41 -8.18 2.78
CA LYS A 163 -25.74 -8.30 3.40
C LYS A 163 -26.77 -8.90 2.45
N ARG A 164 -26.77 -8.48 1.18
CA ARG A 164 -27.72 -9.02 0.17
C ARG A 164 -27.45 -10.51 -0.09
N TYR A 165 -26.17 -10.88 -0.24
CA TYR A 165 -25.72 -12.26 -0.37
C TYR A 165 -26.10 -13.11 0.84
N GLU A 166 -25.78 -12.67 2.06
CA GLU A 166 -26.08 -13.39 3.30
C GLU A 166 -27.59 -13.59 3.51
N LYS A 167 -28.41 -12.62 3.12
CA LYS A 167 -29.86 -12.74 3.16
C LYS A 167 -30.36 -13.87 2.25
N ILE A 168 -29.95 -13.89 0.98
CA ILE A 168 -30.37 -14.95 0.04
C ILE A 168 -29.80 -16.31 0.48
N LYS A 169 -28.57 -16.34 1.01
CA LYS A 169 -27.96 -17.55 1.58
C LYS A 169 -28.80 -18.12 2.72
N SER A 170 -29.16 -17.27 3.66
CA SER A 170 -30.02 -17.65 4.77
C SER A 170 -31.36 -18.18 4.27
N ASP A 171 -31.95 -17.62 3.21
CA ASP A 171 -33.23 -18.11 2.71
C ASP A 171 -33.12 -19.47 1.98
N LEU A 172 -31.98 -19.75 1.32
CA LEU A 172 -31.70 -21.01 0.62
C LEU A 172 -31.31 -22.16 1.54
N GLU A 173 -30.65 -21.86 2.66
CA GLU A 173 -30.25 -22.86 3.66
C GLU A 173 -31.36 -23.03 4.70
N GLY A 174 -31.95 -21.90 5.09
CA GLY A 174 -33.16 -21.64 5.88
C GLY A 174 -33.29 -22.21 7.27
#